data_AF-A0A7C4MJW0-F1
#
_entry.id   AF-A0A7C4MJW0-F1
#
_cell.length_a   1.000
_cell.length_b   1.000
_cell.length_c   1.000
_cell.angle_alpha   90.00
_cell.angle_beta   90.00
_cell.angle_gamma   90.00
#
_symmetry.space_group_name_H-M   'P 1'
#
loop_
_entity.id
_entity.type
_entity.pdbx_description
1 polymer ?
#
loop_
_entity_poly.entity_id
_entity_poly.type
_entity_poly.pdbx_seq_one_letter_code
_entity_poly.pdbx_strand_id
1 'polypeptide(L)'
;MEKKRGRPVGSNVRNHIIQILSKEGPMHGYELYQEYIKQYHSLSLRLIYYHLKKGVSLGEIKVHKIEKKKGEYSWGNEVQHIVYSVNK
;
A
#
# COMPACT_ATOMS: atom_id res chain seq x y z
N MET A 1 16.27 -26.11 -11.51
CA MET A 1 15.86 -24.74 -11.88
C MET A 1 16.96 -23.78 -11.48
N GLU A 2 17.57 -23.09 -12.45
CA GLU A 2 18.64 -22.12 -12.18
C GLU A 2 18.12 -20.94 -11.34
N LYS A 3 18.74 -20.70 -10.18
CA LYS A 3 18.57 -19.45 -9.43
C LYS A 3 19.28 -18.34 -10.20
N LYS A 4 18.54 -17.54 -10.98
CA LYS A 4 19.05 -16.26 -11.51
C LYS A 4 19.61 -15.44 -10.34
N ARG A 5 20.89 -15.07 -10.41
CA ARG A 5 21.53 -14.19 -9.42
C ARG A 5 20.99 -12.77 -9.60
N GLY A 6 20.45 -12.20 -8.53
CA GLY A 6 19.86 -10.85 -8.49
C GLY A 6 18.70 -10.75 -7.49
N ARG A 7 18.43 -9.56 -6.94
CA ARG A 7 17.21 -9.35 -6.14
C ARG A 7 16.01 -9.62 -7.06
N PRO A 8 14.99 -10.39 -6.62
CA PRO A 8 13.82 -10.68 -7.44
C PRO A 8 13.24 -9.41 -8.07
N VAL A 9 12.81 -9.51 -9.33
CA VAL A 9 12.07 -8.44 -10.02
C VAL A 9 10.66 -8.41 -9.43
N GLY A 10 10.55 -7.88 -8.22
CA GLY A 10 9.34 -7.95 -7.42
C GLY A 10 9.63 -8.04 -5.93
N SER A 11 8.64 -7.66 -5.14
CA SER A 11 8.65 -7.90 -3.69
C SER A 11 7.38 -8.66 -3.37
N ASN A 12 7.49 -9.79 -2.66
CA ASN A 12 6.33 -10.56 -2.21
C ASN A 12 5.32 -9.66 -1.49
N VAL A 13 5.81 -8.72 -0.67
CA VAL A 13 4.97 -7.72 0.01
C VAL A 13 4.19 -6.87 -0.97
N ARG A 14 4.83 -6.35 -2.03
CA ARG A 14 4.15 -5.53 -3.04
C ARG A 14 3.14 -6.34 -3.86
N ASN A 15 3.48 -7.58 -4.19
CA ASN A 15 2.58 -8.48 -4.92
C ASN A 15 1.32 -8.78 -4.08
N HIS A 16 1.47 -9.06 -2.78
CA HIS A 16 0.35 -9.24 -1.86
C HIS A 16 -0.50 -7.96 -1.73
N ILE A 17 0.13 -6.79 -1.63
CA ILE A 17 -0.59 -5.50 -1.63
C ILE A 17 -1.45 -5.36 -2.90
N ILE A 18 -0.90 -5.65 -4.08
CA ILE A 18 -1.63 -5.58 -5.35
C ILE A 18 -2.77 -6.60 -5.36
N GLN A 19 -2.57 -7.81 -4.84
CA GLN A 19 -3.61 -8.84 -4.72
C GLN A 19 -4.76 -8.38 -3.83
N ILE A 20 -4.47 -7.83 -2.64
CA ILE A 20 -5.49 -7.29 -1.73
C ILE A 20 -6.26 -6.16 -2.43
N LEU A 21 -5.57 -5.18 -3.02
CA LEU A 21 -6.21 -4.06 -3.72
C LEU A 21 -7.03 -4.51 -4.94
N SER A 22 -6.63 -5.59 -5.61
CA SER A 22 -7.37 -6.17 -6.74
C SER A 22 -8.66 -6.86 -6.28
N LYS A 23 -8.60 -7.56 -5.15
CA LYS A 23 -9.69 -8.38 -4.62
C LYS A 23 -10.73 -7.56 -3.85
N GLU A 24 -10.26 -6.71 -2.94
CA GLU A 24 -11.09 -5.96 -1.99
C GLU A 24 -11.43 -4.55 -2.52
N GLY A 25 -10.68 -4.05 -3.51
CA GLY A 25 -10.87 -2.73 -4.10
C GLY A 25 -10.03 -1.62 -3.45
N PRO A 26 -10.34 -0.34 -3.76
CA PRO A 26 -9.56 0.79 -3.27
C PRO A 26 -9.68 0.98 -1.76
N MET A 27 -8.55 1.19 -1.08
CA MET A 27 -8.52 1.34 0.38
C MET A 27 -7.40 2.27 0.85
N HIS A 28 -7.52 2.74 2.09
CA HIS A 28 -6.48 3.54 2.72
C HIS A 28 -5.27 2.70 3.14
N GLY A 29 -4.09 3.32 3.21
CA GLY A 29 -2.84 2.63 3.57
C GLY A 29 -2.87 1.94 4.94
N TYR A 30 -3.60 2.50 5.91
CA TYR A 30 -3.79 1.84 7.22
C TYR A 30 -4.74 0.65 7.15
N GLU A 31 -5.83 0.74 6.40
CA GLU A 31 -6.77 -0.38 6.21
C GLU A 31 -6.09 -1.53 5.46
N LEU A 32 -5.32 -1.20 4.43
CA LEU A 32 -4.49 -2.15 3.71
C LEU A 32 -3.49 -2.86 4.63
N TYR A 33 -2.87 -2.12 5.55
CA TYR A 33 -1.99 -2.72 6.55
C TYR A 33 -2.73 -3.72 7.44
N GLN A 34 -3.90 -3.35 7.95
CA GLN A 34 -4.74 -4.24 8.77
C GLN A 34 -5.14 -5.49 8.00
N GLU A 35 -5.50 -5.35 6.73
CA GLU A 35 -5.88 -6.50 5.91
C GLU A 35 -4.68 -7.38 5.54
N TYR A 36 -3.53 -6.77 5.28
CA TYR A 36 -2.28 -7.48 5.02
C TYR A 36 -1.89 -8.39 6.18
N ILE A 37 -1.87 -7.86 7.41
CA ILE A 37 -1.42 -8.64 8.58
C ILE A 37 -2.41 -9.74 9.00
N LYS A 38 -3.68 -9.66 8.57
CA LYS A 38 -4.65 -10.75 8.75
C LYS A 38 -4.40 -11.91 7.80
N GLN A 39 -4.02 -11.62 6.56
CA GLN A 39 -3.87 -12.63 5.49
C GLN A 39 -2.45 -13.18 5.36
N TYR A 40 -1.45 -12.41 5.77
CA TYR A 40 -0.03 -12.69 5.56
C TYR A 40 0.78 -12.47 6.85
N HIS A 41 2.11 -12.48 6.74
CA HIS A 41 2.98 -12.23 7.89
C HIS A 41 2.87 -10.78 8.41
N SER A 42 3.13 -10.59 9.71
CA SER A 42 3.27 -9.25 10.28
C SER A 42 4.45 -8.49 9.66
N LEU A 43 4.29 -7.19 9.48
CA LEU A 43 5.34 -6.27 9.05
C LEU A 43 5.07 -4.88 9.65
N SER A 44 5.98 -3.93 9.46
CA SER A 44 5.76 -2.55 9.90
C SER A 44 4.85 -1.79 8.94
N LEU A 45 3.98 -0.93 9.49
CA LEU A 45 3.14 -0.01 8.70
C LEU A 45 3.97 0.83 7.71
N ARG A 46 5.18 1.24 8.12
CA ARG A 46 6.13 1.97 7.27
C ARG A 46 6.52 1.18 6.02
N LEU A 47 6.65 -0.15 6.12
CA LEU A 47 6.98 -1.00 4.98
C LEU A 47 5.82 -1.05 3.96
N ILE A 48 4.56 -1.05 4.43
CA ILE A 48 3.39 -0.90 3.54
C ILE A 48 3.46 0.41 2.77
N TYR A 49 3.65 1.55 3.46
CA TYR A 49 3.74 2.85 2.78
C TYR A 49 4.93 2.95 1.81
N TYR A 50 6.06 2.33 2.15
CA TYR A 50 7.19 2.20 1.23
C TYR A 50 6.78 1.46 -0.05
N HIS A 51 6.10 0.32 0.06
CA HIS A 51 5.66 -0.46 -1.09
C HIS A 51 4.55 0.21 -1.89
N LEU A 52 3.62 0.92 -1.24
CA LEU A 52 2.62 1.74 -1.90
C LEU A 52 3.28 2.84 -2.74
N LYS A 53 4.19 3.63 -2.13
CA LYS A 53 4.94 4.67 -2.85
C LYS A 53 5.74 4.09 -4.01
N LYS A 54 6.39 2.94 -3.80
CA LYS A 54 7.14 2.27 -4.86
C LYS A 54 6.22 1.76 -5.97
N GLY A 55 5.09 1.14 -5.64
CA GLY A 55 4.10 0.67 -6.62
C GLY A 55 3.51 1.81 -7.44
N VAL A 56 3.27 2.98 -6.83
CA VAL A 56 2.88 4.20 -7.55
C VAL A 56 3.98 4.65 -8.51
N SER A 57 5.23 4.70 -8.06
CA SER A 57 6.36 5.09 -8.93
C SER A 57 6.59 4.13 -10.11
N LEU A 58 6.18 2.87 -9.96
CA LEU A 58 6.30 1.83 -10.98
C LEU A 58 5.06 1.75 -11.88
N GLY A 59 4.01 2.52 -11.58
CA GLY A 59 2.74 2.48 -12.33
C GLY A 59 1.91 1.21 -12.07
N GLU A 60 2.22 0.41 -11.05
CA GLU A 60 1.43 -0.78 -10.67
C GLU A 60 0.23 -0.42 -9.77
N ILE A 61 0.36 0.68 -9.01
CA ILE A 61 -0.63 1.20 -8.08
C ILE A 61 -0.89 2.67 -8.45
N LYS A 62 -2.10 3.17 -8.21
CA LYS A 62 -2.43 4.59 -8.36
C LYS A 62 -3.08 5.14 -7.10
N VAL A 63 -2.96 6.46 -6.93
CA VAL A 63 -3.76 7.19 -5.95
C VAL A 63 -5.17 7.30 -6.50
N HIS A 64 -6.13 6.70 -5.81
CA HIS A 64 -7.54 6.71 -6.18
C HIS A 64 -8.21 8.03 -5.78
N LYS A 65 -8.01 8.46 -4.54
CA LYS A 65 -8.46 9.77 -4.03
C LYS A 65 -7.63 10.19 -2.82
N ILE A 66 -7.63 11.49 -2.56
CA ILE A 66 -7.08 12.07 -1.33
C ILE A 66 -8.24 12.74 -0.61
N GLU A 67 -8.61 12.22 0.55
CA GLU A 67 -9.64 12.81 1.40
C GLU A 67 -8.96 13.65 2.48
N LYS A 68 -9.38 14.90 2.63
CA LYS A 68 -8.92 15.75 3.71
C LYS A 68 -9.94 15.70 4.83
N LYS A 69 -9.55 15.18 5.99
CA LYS A 69 -10.36 15.24 7.21
C LYS A 69 -9.88 16.42 8.05
N LYS A 70 -10.75 17.41 8.23
CA LYS A 70 -10.54 18.49 9.19
C LYS A 70 -10.77 17.93 10.59
N GLY A 71 -9.89 18.27 11.53
CA GLY A 71 -10.00 17.86 12.92
C GLY A 71 -8.93 18.52 13.76
N GLU A 72 -9.18 18.65 15.06
CA GLU A 72 -8.18 19.15 16.01
C GLU A 72 -7.27 18.00 16.42
N TYR A 73 -6.15 17.86 15.71
CA TYR A 73 -5.10 16.92 16.09
C TYR A 73 -3.95 17.69 16.75
N SER A 74 -3.22 17.03 17.65
CA SER A 74 -2.09 17.64 18.36
C SER A 74 -0.93 18.09 17.45
N TRP A 75 -1.00 17.81 16.15
CA TRP A 75 -0.02 18.16 15.13
C TRP A 75 -0.63 18.88 13.91
N GLY A 76 -1.87 19.38 13.99
CA GLY A 76 -2.48 20.21 12.95
C GLY A 76 -3.99 20.05 12.79
N ASN A 77 -4.56 20.91 11.95
CA ASN A 77 -6.02 21.03 11.77
C ASN A 77 -6.59 20.16 10.62
N GLU A 78 -5.72 19.46 9.88
CA GLU A 78 -6.12 18.55 8.80
C GLU A 78 -5.26 17.28 8.77
N VAL A 79 -5.88 16.15 8.42
CA VAL A 79 -5.19 14.90 8.10
C VAL A 79 -5.57 14.49 6.68
N GLN A 80 -4.57 14.08 5.91
CA GLN A 80 -4.75 13.53 4.56
C GLN A 80 -4.91 12.01 4.63
N HIS A 81 -5.99 11.52 4.06
CA HIS A 81 -6.33 10.11 3.94
C HIS A 81 -6.21 9.72 2.47
N ILE A 82 -5.11 9.04 2.12
CA ILE A 82 -4.81 8.66 0.73
C ILE A 82 -5.35 7.26 0.47
N VAL A 83 -6.28 7.15 -0.47
CA VAL A 83 -6.85 5.87 -0.92
C VAL A 83 -6.09 5.41 -2.16
N TYR A 84 -5.68 4.15 -2.17
CA TYR A 84 -4.91 3.53 -3.23
C TYR A 84 -5.75 2.50 -3.97
N SER A 85 -5.49 2.31 -5.27
CA SER A 85 -6.07 1.23 -6.07
C SER A 85 -5.04 0.65 -7.02
N VAL A 86 -5.29 -0.54 -7.55
CA VAL A 86 -4.49 -1.10 -8.64
C VAL A 86 -4.59 -0.21 -9.88
N ASN A 87 -3.47 -0.05 -10.59
CA ASN A 87 -3.44 0.59 -11.89
C ASN A 87 -3.66 -0.49 -12.96
N LYS A 88 -4.63 -0.26 -13.85
CA LYS A 88 -4.96 -1.21 -14.94
C LYS A 88 -3.94 -1.08 -16.07
#